data_AF-A0A7W2F5D7-F1
#
_entry.id   AF-A0A7W2F5D7-F1
#
_cell.length_a   1.000
_cell.length_b   1.000
_cell.length_c   1.000
_cell.angle_alpha   90.00
_cell.angle_beta   90.00
_cell.angle_gamma   90.00
#
_symmetry.space_group_name_H-M   'P 1'
#
loop_
_entity.id
_entity.type
_entity.pdbx_description
1 polymer ?
#
loop_
_entity_poly.entity_id
_entity_poly.type
_entity_poly.pdbx_seq_one_letter_code
_entity_poly.pdbx_strand_id
1 'polypeptide(L)'
;MNLPAKKLIPLTLFALLAAAIWIALATGDMEVNVDGGHIDGPLGAVLAVLFGGAGMVIAAIAITCAAVFVSLLFASLGVLMVVGLALLALVLVAAMSPLLLPLLIPAGIFWWYTARQRKQRQTPKLEHAI
;
A
#
# COMPACT_ATOMS: atom_id res chain seq x y z
N MET A 1 20.21 22.87 -44.16
CA MET A 1 18.90 22.58 -43.53
C MET A 1 18.91 23.17 -42.13
N ASN A 2 18.21 24.28 -41.90
CA ASN A 2 18.25 25.03 -40.63
C ASN A 2 17.22 24.45 -39.65
N LEU A 3 17.58 23.37 -38.96
CA LEU A 3 16.77 22.85 -37.86
C LEU A 3 17.08 23.67 -36.61
N PRO A 4 16.10 24.37 -35.98
CA PRO A 4 16.37 25.14 -34.77
C PRO A 4 16.85 24.19 -33.68
N ALA A 5 17.98 24.50 -33.03
CA ALA A 5 18.66 23.64 -32.05
C ALA A 5 17.72 23.07 -30.95
N LYS A 6 16.64 23.80 -30.64
CA LYS A 6 15.57 23.39 -29.72
C LYS A 6 14.78 22.15 -30.15
N LYS A 7 14.75 21.83 -31.45
CA LYS A 7 14.16 20.60 -32.03
C LYS A 7 15.18 19.50 -32.25
N LEU A 8 16.48 19.83 -32.31
CA LEU A 8 17.55 18.84 -32.46
C LEU A 8 17.73 18.02 -31.18
N ILE A 9 17.65 18.64 -30.00
CA ILE A 9 17.80 17.95 -28.71
C ILE A 9 16.73 16.85 -28.49
N PRO A 10 15.42 17.11 -28.64
CA PRO A 10 14.44 16.03 -28.50
C PRO A 10 14.57 15.00 -29.63
N LEU A 11 14.99 15.40 -30.84
CA LEU A 11 15.16 14.49 -31.97
C LEU A 11 16.36 13.55 -31.77
N THR A 12 17.48 14.05 -31.24
CA THR A 12 18.65 13.22 -30.91
C THR A 12 18.38 12.34 -29.71
N LEU A 13 17.65 12.82 -28.71
CA LEU A 13 17.23 11.99 -27.57
C LEU A 13 16.30 10.86 -28.02
N PHE A 14 15.35 11.15 -28.92
CA PHE A 14 14.46 10.14 -29.49
C PHE A 14 15.23 9.13 -30.36
N ALA A 15 16.17 9.60 -31.17
CA ALA A 15 17.04 8.72 -31.97
C ALA A 15 17.94 7.84 -31.09
N LEU A 16 18.46 8.37 -29.98
CA LEU A 16 19.24 7.62 -29.00
C LEU A 16 18.37 6.58 -28.28
N LEU A 17 17.14 6.93 -27.91
CA LEU A 17 16.17 5.99 -27.33
C LEU A 17 15.81 4.87 -28.31
N ALA A 18 15.54 5.23 -29.57
CA ALA A 18 15.22 4.27 -30.62
C ALA A 18 16.40 3.33 -30.90
N ALA A 19 17.64 3.85 -30.92
CA ALA A 19 18.84 3.03 -31.05
C ALA A 19 19.05 2.13 -29.83
N ALA A 20 18.81 2.62 -28.61
CA ALA A 20 18.90 1.82 -27.39
C ALA A 20 17.86 0.69 -27.35
N ILE A 21 16.62 0.97 -27.78
CA ILE A 21 15.57 -0.05 -27.94
C ILE A 21 15.99 -1.06 -29.00
N TRP A 22 16.50 -0.61 -30.15
CA TRP A 22 16.94 -1.49 -31.22
C TRP A 22 18.11 -2.39 -30.80
N ILE A 23 19.08 -1.85 -30.07
CA ILE A 23 20.19 -2.62 -29.51
C ILE A 23 19.67 -3.61 -28.47
N ALA A 24 18.81 -3.18 -27.53
CA ALA A 24 18.23 -4.06 -26.53
C ALA A 24 17.39 -5.21 -27.14
N LEU A 25 16.71 -4.96 -28.27
CA LEU A 25 16.01 -6.00 -29.03
C LEU A 25 16.96 -6.90 -29.83
N ALA A 26 18.10 -6.38 -30.30
CA ALA A 26 19.06 -7.12 -31.11
C ALA A 26 20.07 -7.94 -30.27
N THR A 27 20.33 -7.53 -29.03
CA THR A 27 21.30 -8.18 -28.13
C THR A 27 20.65 -8.83 -26.91
N GLY A 28 19.35 -8.67 -26.71
CA GLY A 28 18.65 -9.25 -25.58
C GLY A 28 18.24 -10.69 -25.85
N ASP A 29 18.78 -11.64 -25.09
CA ASP A 29 18.17 -12.95 -24.81
C ASP A 29 16.87 -12.75 -23.98
N MET A 30 15.95 -11.92 -24.48
CA MET A 30 14.63 -11.75 -23.90
C MET A 30 13.72 -12.84 -24.47
N GLU A 31 13.90 -14.06 -23.96
CA GLU A 31 13.06 -15.20 -24.28
C GLU A 31 11.69 -15.07 -23.61
N VAL A 32 10.62 -15.19 -24.40
CA VAL A 32 9.26 -15.38 -23.88
C VAL A 32 8.82 -16.77 -24.31
N ASN A 33 8.89 -17.71 -23.39
CA ASN A 33 8.43 -19.06 -23.63
C ASN A 33 6.90 -19.11 -23.51
N VAL A 34 6.21 -19.12 -24.65
CA VAL A 34 4.75 -19.32 -24.73
C VAL A 34 4.51 -20.74 -25.24
N ASP A 35 4.01 -21.61 -24.37
CA ASP A 35 3.59 -22.98 -24.72
C ASP A 35 4.70 -23.90 -25.29
N GLY A 36 5.94 -23.75 -24.81
CA GLY A 36 7.08 -24.58 -25.22
C GLY A 36 7.64 -24.26 -26.62
N GLY A 37 7.04 -23.30 -27.32
CA GLY A 37 7.58 -22.72 -28.55
C GLY A 37 8.45 -21.51 -28.22
N HIS A 38 9.75 -21.59 -28.52
CA HIS A 38 10.66 -20.46 -28.42
C HIS A 38 10.33 -19.50 -29.56
N ILE A 39 9.66 -18.39 -29.25
CA ILE A 39 9.43 -17.31 -30.21
C ILE A 39 10.60 -16.35 -30.09
N ASP A 40 11.64 -16.65 -30.88
CA ASP A 40 12.85 -15.83 -30.92
C ASP A 40 12.70 -14.65 -31.89
N GLY A 41 13.33 -13.54 -31.53
CA GLY A 41 13.49 -12.36 -32.39
C GLY A 41 12.64 -11.14 -31.98
N PRO A 42 12.59 -10.10 -32.83
CA PRO A 42 12.02 -8.79 -32.50
C PRO A 42 10.55 -8.84 -32.05
N LEU A 43 9.78 -9.83 -32.56
CA LEU A 43 8.40 -10.04 -32.15
C LEU A 43 8.30 -10.66 -30.74
N GLY A 44 9.21 -11.57 -30.37
CA GLY A 44 9.30 -12.14 -29.03
C GLY A 44 9.53 -11.06 -27.98
N ALA A 45 10.47 -10.13 -28.23
CA ALA A 45 10.73 -9.00 -27.35
C ALA A 45 9.53 -8.04 -27.21
N VAL A 46 8.78 -7.78 -28.29
CA VAL A 46 7.56 -6.96 -28.22
C VAL A 46 6.47 -7.65 -27.39
N LEU A 47 6.27 -8.96 -27.58
CA LEU A 47 5.37 -9.74 -26.74
C LEU A 47 5.86 -9.81 -25.28
N ALA A 48 7.17 -9.86 -25.04
CA ALA A 48 7.78 -9.85 -23.71
C ALA A 48 7.42 -8.58 -22.95
N VAL A 49 7.61 -7.44 -23.61
CA VAL A 49 7.31 -6.13 -23.03
C VAL A 49 5.81 -5.95 -22.81
N LEU A 50 4.99 -6.44 -23.74
CA LEU A 50 3.54 -6.34 -23.61
C LEU A 50 3.00 -7.22 -22.48
N PHE A 51 3.35 -8.51 -22.44
CA PHE A 51 2.87 -9.44 -21.42
C PHE A 51 3.57 -9.25 -20.07
N GLY A 52 4.87 -8.99 -20.07
CA GLY A 52 5.62 -8.66 -18.85
C GLY A 52 5.19 -7.33 -18.25
N GLY A 53 4.99 -6.31 -19.09
CA GLY A 53 4.50 -4.99 -18.68
C GLY A 53 3.04 -5.04 -18.21
N ALA A 54 2.14 -5.66 -18.97
CA ALA A 54 0.74 -5.81 -18.57
C ALA A 54 0.60 -6.70 -17.32
N GLY A 55 1.37 -7.78 -17.24
CA GLY A 55 1.43 -8.66 -16.07
C GLY A 55 1.87 -7.93 -14.80
N MET A 56 2.86 -7.04 -14.90
CA MET A 56 3.31 -6.18 -13.80
C MET A 56 2.20 -5.25 -13.29
N VAL A 57 1.43 -4.63 -14.18
CA VAL A 57 0.33 -3.73 -13.79
C VAL A 57 -0.76 -4.52 -13.06
N ILE A 58 -1.15 -5.68 -13.59
CA ILE A 58 -2.15 -6.54 -12.98
C ILE A 58 -1.67 -7.05 -11.62
N ALA A 59 -0.40 -7.47 -11.51
CA ALA A 59 0.21 -7.89 -10.25
C ALA A 59 0.24 -6.76 -9.21
N ALA A 60 0.59 -5.53 -9.63
CA ALA A 60 0.61 -4.38 -8.74
C ALA A 60 -0.78 -4.09 -8.16
N ILE A 61 -1.83 -4.14 -8.98
CA ILE A 61 -3.21 -3.97 -8.54
C ILE A 61 -3.61 -5.07 -7.55
N ALA A 62 -3.30 -6.33 -7.88
CA ALA A 62 -3.62 -7.48 -7.04
C ALA A 62 -2.92 -7.41 -5.67
N ILE A 63 -1.62 -7.10 -5.65
CA ILE A 63 -0.83 -6.96 -4.41
C ILE A 63 -1.35 -5.79 -3.59
N THR A 64 -1.71 -4.67 -4.22
CA THR A 64 -2.29 -3.52 -3.50
C THR A 64 -3.62 -3.90 -2.85
N CYS A 65 -4.49 -4.61 -3.57
CA CYS A 65 -5.75 -5.10 -3.02
C CYS A 65 -5.52 -6.05 -1.84
N ALA A 66 -4.60 -7.01 -1.98
CA ALA A 66 -4.23 -7.93 -0.92
C ALA A 66 -3.66 -7.20 0.31
N ALA A 67 -2.82 -6.18 0.11
CA ALA A 67 -2.25 -5.38 1.19
C ALA A 67 -3.33 -4.64 1.97
N VAL A 68 -4.31 -4.03 1.29
CA VAL A 68 -5.45 -3.37 1.94
C VAL A 68 -6.27 -4.38 2.76
N PHE A 69 -6.54 -5.55 2.20
CA PHE A 69 -7.27 -6.60 2.90
C PHE A 69 -6.54 -7.06 4.17
N VAL A 70 -5.24 -7.36 4.08
CA VAL A 70 -4.43 -7.75 5.25
C VAL A 70 -4.38 -6.63 6.29
N SER A 71 -4.27 -5.37 5.86
CA SER A 71 -4.30 -4.21 6.76
C SER A 71 -5.60 -4.13 7.56
N LEU A 72 -6.74 -4.36 6.89
CA LEU A 72 -8.05 -4.39 7.54
C LEU A 72 -8.19 -5.55 8.51
N LEU A 73 -7.68 -6.74 8.14
CA LEU A 73 -7.66 -7.88 9.04
C LEU A 73 -6.83 -7.59 10.29
N PHE A 74 -5.61 -7.07 10.11
CA PHE A 74 -4.72 -6.76 11.23
C PHE A 74 -5.30 -5.65 12.13
N ALA A 75 -5.94 -4.65 11.55
CA ALA A 75 -6.67 -3.63 12.30
C ALA A 75 -7.80 -4.25 13.14
N SER A 76 -8.54 -5.21 12.57
CA SER A 76 -9.65 -5.90 13.26
C SER A 76 -9.15 -6.82 14.38
N LEU A 77 -8.10 -7.60 14.11
CA LEU A 77 -7.44 -8.48 15.07
C LEU A 77 -6.82 -7.70 16.24
N GLY A 78 -6.23 -6.53 15.96
CA GLY A 78 -5.69 -5.65 17.00
C GLY A 78 -6.76 -5.17 17.98
N VAL A 79 -7.93 -4.75 17.47
CA VAL A 79 -9.06 -4.34 18.32
C VAL A 79 -9.58 -5.51 19.16
N LEU A 80 -9.70 -6.71 18.59
CA LEU A 80 -10.10 -7.91 19.33
C LEU A 80 -9.16 -8.22 20.49
N MET A 81 -7.84 -8.05 20.30
CA MET A 81 -6.87 -8.28 21.38
C MET A 81 -7.06 -7.27 22.53
N VAL A 82 -7.18 -5.98 22.20
CA VAL A 82 -7.37 -4.92 23.20
C VAL A 82 -8.68 -5.12 23.98
N VAL A 83 -9.77 -5.46 23.28
CA VAL A 83 -11.06 -5.74 23.92
C VAL A 83 -10.99 -6.99 24.79
N GLY A 84 -10.34 -8.05 24.32
CA GLY A 84 -10.14 -9.28 25.10
C GLY A 84 -9.36 -9.04 26.38
N LEU A 85 -8.28 -8.25 26.30
CA LEU A 85 -7.47 -7.88 27.47
C LEU A 85 -8.28 -7.02 28.46
N ALA A 86 -9.07 -6.08 27.96
CA ALA A 86 -9.93 -5.24 28.79
C ALA A 86 -11.02 -6.06 29.49
N LEU A 87 -11.65 -7.01 28.80
CA LEU A 87 -12.63 -7.93 29.38
C LEU A 87 -11.98 -8.85 30.42
N LEU A 88 -10.78 -9.36 30.15
CA LEU A 88 -10.05 -10.19 31.11
C LEU A 88 -9.68 -9.40 32.37
N ALA A 89 -9.22 -8.15 32.22
CA ALA A 89 -9.00 -7.25 33.35
C ALA A 89 -10.29 -6.99 34.14
N LEU A 90 -11.43 -6.79 33.45
CA LEU A 90 -12.74 -6.63 34.08
C LEU A 90 -13.12 -7.87 34.89
N VAL A 91 -12.92 -9.07 34.34
CA VAL A 91 -13.21 -10.35 35.01
C VAL A 91 -12.31 -10.55 36.23
N LEU A 92 -11.02 -10.22 36.15
CA LEU A 92 -10.12 -10.31 37.30
C LEU A 92 -10.52 -9.34 38.42
N VAL A 93 -10.90 -8.10 38.07
CA VAL A 93 -11.41 -7.12 39.06
C VAL A 93 -12.71 -7.62 39.68
N ALA A 94 -13.61 -8.19 38.88
CA ALA A 94 -14.85 -8.81 39.37
C ALA A 94 -14.59 -10.00 40.30
N ALA A 95 -13.59 -10.83 39.99
CA ALA A 95 -13.20 -11.99 40.80
C ALA A 95 -12.52 -11.58 42.12
N MET A 96 -11.76 -10.49 42.14
CA MET A 96 -11.06 -10.01 43.34
C MET A 96 -11.97 -9.26 44.32
N SER A 97 -13.05 -8.63 43.86
CA SER A 97 -14.03 -8.02 44.77
C SER A 97 -15.41 -7.85 44.10
N PRO A 98 -16.43 -8.65 44.48
CA PRO A 98 -17.77 -8.55 43.89
C PRO A 98 -18.50 -7.25 44.24
N LEU A 99 -17.97 -6.42 45.16
CA LEU A 99 -18.52 -5.10 45.53
C LEU A 99 -17.99 -3.93 44.67
N LEU A 100 -16.97 -4.14 43.83
CA LEU A 100 -16.46 -3.12 42.90
C LEU A 100 -17.29 -3.02 41.61
N LEU A 101 -18.14 -4.01 41.33
CA LEU A 101 -19.04 -4.07 40.16
C LEU A 101 -19.92 -2.82 39.98
N PRO A 102 -20.64 -2.32 41.01
CA PRO A 102 -21.46 -1.11 40.87
C PRO A 102 -20.62 0.18 40.77
N LEU A 103 -19.36 0.17 41.21
CA LEU A 103 -18.49 1.35 41.19
C LEU A 103 -17.70 1.49 39.88
N LEU A 104 -17.43 0.38 39.20
CA LEU A 104 -16.68 0.35 37.94
C LEU A 104 -17.50 0.88 36.75
N ILE A 105 -18.83 0.72 36.79
CA ILE A 105 -19.75 1.30 35.79
C ILE A 105 -19.66 2.85 35.78
N PRO A 106 -19.80 3.56 36.92
CA PRO A 106 -19.58 5.01 37.00
C PRO A 106 -18.17 5.44 36.57
N ALA A 107 -17.13 4.72 37.02
CA ALA A 107 -15.75 5.05 36.68
C ALA A 107 -15.48 4.92 35.17
N GLY A 108 -16.03 3.89 34.52
CA GLY A 108 -15.95 3.69 33.07
C GLY A 108 -16.65 4.80 32.29
N ILE A 109 -17.83 5.24 32.73
CA ILE A 109 -18.56 6.35 32.11
C ILE A 109 -17.77 7.67 32.26
N PHE A 110 -17.23 7.94 33.45
CA PHE A 110 -16.44 9.14 33.69
C PHE A 110 -15.15 9.17 32.85
N TRP A 111 -14.48 8.03 32.72
CA TRP A 111 -13.29 7.92 31.88
C TRP A 111 -13.62 8.09 30.40
N TRP A 112 -14.71 7.50 29.90
CA TRP A 112 -15.16 7.68 28.52
C TRP A 112 -15.47 9.14 28.20
N TYR A 113 -16.16 9.84 29.11
CA TYR A 113 -16.51 11.25 28.95
C TYR A 113 -15.25 12.14 28.93
N THR A 114 -14.33 11.93 29.86
CA THR A 114 -13.08 12.71 29.95
C THR A 114 -12.11 12.41 28.80
N ALA A 115 -12.02 11.17 28.32
CA ALA A 115 -11.22 10.80 27.16
C ALA A 115 -11.72 11.49 25.87
N ARG A 116 -13.04 11.61 25.71
CA ARG A 116 -13.65 12.30 24.57
C ARG A 116 -13.41 13.80 24.60
N GLN A 117 -13.51 14.41 25.78
CA GLN A 117 -13.22 15.83 26.01
C GLN A 117 -11.75 16.19 25.73
N ARG A 118 -10.80 15.31 26.11
CA ARG A 118 -9.37 15.51 25.81
C ARG A 118 -9.08 15.50 24.31
N LYS A 119 -9.69 14.58 23.54
CA LYS A 119 -9.55 14.55 22.08
C LYS A 119 -10.09 15.83 21.42
N GLN A 120 -11.23 16.35 21.88
CA GLN A 120 -11.82 17.58 21.33
C GLN A 120 -11.03 18.85 21.70
N ARG A 121 -10.35 18.88 22.85
CA ARG A 121 -9.51 20.02 23.26
C ARG A 121 -8.15 20.09 22.56
N GLN A 122 -7.67 18.99 21.99
CA GLN A 122 -6.41 18.96 21.24
C GLN A 122 -6.57 19.43 19.80
N THR A 123 -7.77 19.33 19.22
CA THR A 123 -8.09 19.80 17.87
C THR A 123 -7.93 21.33 17.69
N PRO A 124 -8.41 22.22 18.58
CA PRO A 124 -8.28 23.66 18.40
C PRO A 124 -6.86 24.21 18.63
N LYS A 125 -5.96 23.44 19.25
CA LYS A 125 -4.56 23.87 19.45
C LYS A 125 -3.69 23.70 18.21
N LEU A 126 -4.14 22.92 17.21
CA LEU A 126 -3.42 22.72 15.95
C LEU A 126 -3.70 23.83 14.94
N GLU A 127 -4.87 24.50 15.02
CA GLU A 127 -5.24 25.61 14.11
C GLU A 127 -4.60 26.97 14.49
N HIS A 128 -4.10 27.12 15.72
CA HIS A 128 -3.40 28.35 16.16
C HIS A 128 -1.87 28.23 16.13
N ALA A 129 -1.34 27.14 15.57
CA ALA A 129 0.11 26.89 15.45
C ALA A 129 0.61 26.87 14.00
N ILE A 130 -0.23 27.27 13.03
CA ILE A 130 0.12 27.50 11.62
C ILE A 130 0.13 28.98 11.28
#